data_AF-A0A7Z0RLR4-F1
#
_entry.id   AF-A0A7Z0RLR4-F1
#
_cell.length_a   1.000
_cell.length_b   1.000
_cell.length_c   1.000
_cell.angle_alpha   90.00
_cell.angle_beta   90.00
_cell.angle_gamma   90.00
#
_symmetry.space_group_name_H-M   'P 1'
#
loop_
_entity.id
_entity.type
_entity.pdbx_description
1 polymer ?
#
loop_
_entity_poly.entity_id
_entity_poly.type
_entity_poly.pdbx_seq_one_letter_code
_entity_poly.pdbx_strand_id
1 'polypeptide(L)'
;MRYIVAGLLLLIAFPLSAAEITRQPLEGDTDLISVTGVLNDGDEIVFRNVAAASSKALVFLNSEGGDLKAGIEIGRAIRLRGFATATPPGTLCASACALTWLAGSQRFLQPESNIGFHAAYRVVDGKASESGVANALVGAYLNQLGLSETAIAYVTSAPPEGIAWLTAAKAQSVGITYDAIDEDGPDPASEAGKTFPHDPMGAVTAFYSALAAADGETASALVVREKRGQGPFNEASIHAFYGAMSQPLKLTGTALRSNDDVRVSYQYVTSDGRRCQGRADVQTTYVFGKTLVSRIKALDGC
;
A
#
# COMPACT_ATOMS: atom_id res chain seq x y z
N MET A 1 10.56 34.19 -44.53
CA MET A 1 10.81 33.86 -43.11
C MET A 1 10.09 32.56 -42.77
N ARG A 2 10.83 31.48 -42.47
CA ARG A 2 10.27 30.24 -41.91
C ARG A 2 10.59 30.24 -40.42
N TYR A 3 9.57 30.39 -39.58
CA TYR A 3 9.73 30.30 -38.13
C TYR A 3 9.73 28.83 -37.72
N ILE A 4 10.86 28.34 -37.20
CA ILE A 4 10.93 27.04 -36.53
C ILE A 4 10.44 27.29 -35.10
N VAL A 5 9.24 26.81 -34.78
CA VAL A 5 8.74 26.78 -33.40
C VAL A 5 9.32 25.54 -32.73
N ALA A 6 10.36 25.74 -31.91
CA ALA A 6 10.86 24.70 -31.03
C ALA A 6 9.86 24.52 -29.87
N GLY A 7 9.07 23.44 -29.92
CA GLY A 7 8.16 23.07 -28.85
C GLY A 7 8.95 22.57 -27.64
N LEU A 8 8.87 23.29 -26.53
CA LEU A 8 9.39 22.88 -25.23
C LEU A 8 8.54 21.70 -24.72
N LEU A 9 9.07 20.48 -24.76
CA LEU A 9 8.44 19.32 -24.11
C LEU A 9 8.54 19.51 -22.59
N LEU A 10 7.42 19.87 -21.96
CA LEU A 10 7.29 19.88 -20.51
C LEU A 10 7.10 18.42 -20.04
N LEU A 11 8.16 17.81 -19.54
CA LEU A 11 8.11 16.53 -18.84
C LEU A 11 7.39 16.73 -17.51
N ILE A 12 6.13 16.30 -17.41
CA ILE A 12 5.39 16.26 -16.16
C ILE A 12 5.82 14.98 -15.43
N ALA A 13 6.73 15.11 -14.47
CA ALA A 13 7.10 14.01 -13.58
C ALA A 13 5.94 13.76 -12.61
N PHE A 14 5.31 12.60 -12.68
CA PHE A 14 4.36 12.15 -11.66
C PHE A 14 5.17 11.74 -10.42
N PRO A 15 4.92 12.34 -9.24
CA PRO A 15 5.62 11.94 -8.04
C PRO A 15 5.19 10.53 -7.66
N LEU A 16 6.15 9.62 -7.52
CA LEU A 16 5.98 8.38 -6.76
C LEU A 16 5.58 8.82 -5.34
N SER A 17 4.31 8.68 -4.95
CA SER A 17 3.87 9.20 -3.65
C SER A 17 4.61 8.49 -2.51
N ALA A 18 5.43 9.25 -1.79
CA ALA A 18 6.06 8.86 -0.53
C ALA A 18 5.04 8.48 0.53
N ALA A 19 5.47 7.78 1.58
CA ALA A 19 4.59 7.48 2.68
C ALA A 19 4.11 8.79 3.34
N GLU A 20 2.81 8.86 3.63
CA GLU A 20 2.26 9.92 4.44
C GLU A 20 2.63 9.67 5.90
N ILE A 21 3.39 10.59 6.49
CA ILE A 21 3.84 10.51 7.88
C ILE A 21 3.34 11.74 8.63
N THR A 22 2.42 11.53 9.56
CA THR A 22 1.78 12.60 10.33
C THR A 22 1.84 12.33 11.82
N ARG A 23 1.85 13.41 12.61
CA ARG A 23 1.77 13.38 14.08
C ARG A 23 0.51 14.10 14.53
N GLN A 24 -0.18 13.50 15.49
CA GLN A 24 -1.33 14.08 16.17
C GLN A 24 -1.20 13.82 17.67
N PRO A 25 -1.37 14.83 18.55
CA PRO A 25 -1.43 14.58 19.98
C PRO A 25 -2.63 13.68 20.32
N LEU A 26 -2.44 12.72 21.23
CA LEU A 26 -3.54 12.01 21.89
C LEU A 26 -3.79 12.59 23.30
N GLU A 27 -4.78 12.06 24.01
CA GLU A 27 -4.98 12.41 25.41
C GLU A 27 -3.73 12.08 26.26
N GLY A 28 -3.30 13.04 27.07
CA GLY A 28 -2.10 12.92 27.92
C GLY A 28 -0.80 13.33 27.21
N ASP A 29 0.29 12.62 27.52
CA ASP A 29 1.65 12.88 27.02
C ASP A 29 2.05 11.87 25.92
N THR A 30 1.06 11.32 25.20
CA THR A 30 1.28 10.34 24.13
C THR A 30 0.87 10.96 22.80
N ASP A 31 1.73 10.86 21.80
CA ASP A 31 1.36 11.22 20.43
C ASP A 31 0.95 9.97 19.63
N LEU A 32 0.08 10.17 18.65
CA LEU A 32 -0.13 9.25 17.55
C LEU A 32 0.76 9.67 16.39
N ILE A 33 1.58 8.74 15.89
CA ILE A 33 2.33 8.93 14.64
C ILE A 33 1.79 7.93 13.62
N SER A 34 1.21 8.40 12.54
CA SER A 34 0.71 7.55 11.46
C SER A 34 1.73 7.45 10.34
N VAL A 35 1.97 6.25 9.83
CA VAL A 35 2.80 5.96 8.65
C VAL A 35 1.96 5.16 7.67
N THR A 36 1.55 5.79 6.57
CA THR A 36 0.61 5.22 5.60
C THR A 36 1.19 5.28 4.18
N GLY A 37 1.06 4.19 3.42
CA GLY A 37 1.51 4.13 2.02
C GLY A 37 2.85 3.41 1.83
N VAL A 38 3.47 3.56 0.65
CA VAL A 38 4.72 2.86 0.32
C VAL A 38 5.90 3.60 0.96
N LEU A 39 6.75 2.86 1.68
CA LEU A 39 7.99 3.40 2.25
C LEU A 39 9.00 3.64 1.12
N ASN A 40 9.45 4.87 0.97
CA ASN A 40 10.48 5.26 0.00
C ASN A 40 11.76 5.71 0.72
N ASP A 41 12.89 5.68 0.02
CA ASP A 41 14.14 6.25 0.55
C ASP A 41 13.94 7.73 0.92
N GLY A 42 14.33 8.09 2.14
CA GLY A 42 14.13 9.42 2.70
C GLY A 42 12.97 9.50 3.70
N ASP A 43 12.02 8.56 3.68
CA ASP A 43 10.91 8.53 4.65
C ASP A 43 11.42 8.33 6.09
N GLU A 44 12.58 7.70 6.28
CA GLU A 44 13.23 7.60 7.58
C GLU A 44 13.64 8.96 8.16
N ILE A 45 13.94 9.93 7.30
CA ILE A 45 14.28 11.30 7.70
C ILE A 45 13.02 12.04 8.13
N VAL A 46 11.95 11.93 7.33
CA VAL A 46 10.64 12.52 7.62
C VAL A 46 10.12 11.99 8.95
N PHE A 47 10.14 10.67 9.13
CA PHE A 47 9.75 10.03 10.38
C PHE A 47 10.54 10.56 11.58
N ARG A 48 11.87 10.62 11.50
CA ARG A 48 12.69 11.13 12.63
C ARG A 48 12.37 12.57 12.98
N ASN A 49 12.08 13.41 12.00
CA ASN A 49 11.71 14.81 12.22
C ASN A 49 10.35 14.93 12.92
N VAL A 50 9.36 14.15 12.45
CA VAL A 50 8.03 14.08 13.07
C VAL A 50 8.12 13.53 14.50
N ALA A 51 8.87 12.45 14.69
CA ALA A 51 9.08 11.78 15.98
C ALA A 51 9.95 12.55 16.97
N ALA A 52 10.66 13.61 16.54
CA ALA A 52 11.50 14.42 17.43
C ALA A 52 10.68 15.23 18.44
N ALA A 53 9.42 15.52 18.13
CA ALA A 53 8.50 16.28 18.97
C ALA A 53 7.73 15.40 19.99
N SER A 54 8.03 14.10 20.05
CA SER A 54 7.29 13.11 20.84
C SER A 54 8.16 12.50 21.93
N SER A 55 7.73 12.61 23.18
CA SER A 55 8.32 11.92 24.34
C SER A 55 7.87 10.46 24.40
N LYS A 56 6.58 10.23 24.11
CA LYS A 56 5.94 8.92 23.97
C LYS A 56 5.07 8.95 22.72
N ALA A 57 5.04 7.83 22.00
CA ALA A 57 4.15 7.70 20.86
C ALA A 57 3.68 6.27 20.64
N LEU A 58 2.47 6.18 20.09
CA LEU A 58 1.95 5.01 19.42
C LEU A 58 2.10 5.23 17.91
N VAL A 59 2.82 4.32 17.24
CA VAL A 59 3.05 4.41 15.81
C VAL A 59 2.08 3.50 15.07
N PHE A 60 1.12 4.11 14.37
CA PHE A 60 0.17 3.41 13.51
C PHE A 60 0.78 3.15 12.15
N LEU A 61 0.82 1.88 11.77
CA LEU A 61 1.48 1.40 10.57
C LEU A 61 0.44 0.79 9.61
N ASN A 62 0.24 1.43 8.47
CA ASN A 62 -0.62 0.96 7.39
C ASN A 62 0.14 1.03 6.05
N SER A 63 0.96 0.02 5.77
CA SER A 63 1.88 0.07 4.63
C SER A 63 2.16 -1.32 4.06
N GLU A 64 2.21 -1.40 2.73
CA GLU A 64 2.62 -2.60 1.99
C GLU A 64 4.15 -2.85 2.09
N GLY A 65 4.89 -1.96 2.74
CA GLY A 65 6.34 -1.93 2.79
C GLY A 65 6.91 -1.01 1.72
N GLY A 66 8.02 -1.41 1.11
CA GLY A 66 8.76 -0.59 0.15
C GLY A 66 10.25 -0.70 0.39
N ASP A 67 10.95 0.43 0.43
CA ASP A 67 12.38 0.50 0.65
C ASP A 67 12.78 -0.13 1.99
N LEU A 68 13.71 -1.09 1.90
CA LEU A 68 14.16 -1.87 3.04
C LEU A 68 14.91 -1.01 4.07
N LYS A 69 15.78 -0.11 3.59
CA LYS A 69 16.59 0.75 4.46
C LYS A 69 15.67 1.71 5.22
N ALA A 70 14.70 2.33 4.54
CA ALA A 70 13.71 3.20 5.17
C ALA A 70 12.96 2.48 6.30
N GLY A 71 12.43 1.27 6.04
CA GLY A 71 11.76 0.47 7.07
C GLY A 71 12.65 0.14 8.27
N ILE A 72 13.89 -0.32 8.04
CA ILE A 72 14.85 -0.62 9.11
C ILE A 72 15.18 0.62 9.93
N GLU A 73 15.46 1.76 9.28
CA GLU A 73 15.87 2.98 9.98
C GLU A 73 14.72 3.66 10.73
N ILE A 74 13.49 3.60 10.21
CA ILE A 74 12.28 3.97 10.96
C ILE A 74 12.14 3.07 12.19
N GLY A 75 12.28 1.75 12.02
CA GLY A 75 12.25 0.79 13.11
C GLY A 75 13.30 1.08 14.19
N ARG A 76 14.56 1.36 13.80
CA ARG A 76 15.60 1.78 14.76
C ARG A 76 15.20 3.03 15.54
N ALA A 77 14.62 4.02 14.86
CA ALA A 77 14.17 5.25 15.51
C ALA A 77 13.03 5.01 16.52
N ILE A 78 12.11 4.10 16.21
CA ILE A 78 11.03 3.65 17.10
C ILE A 78 11.61 2.95 18.33
N ARG A 79 12.48 1.95 18.12
CA ARG A 79 13.09 1.17 19.20
C ARG A 79 13.90 2.06 20.13
N LEU A 80 14.71 2.97 19.58
CA LEU A 80 15.55 3.90 20.36
C LEU A 80 14.71 4.82 21.26
N ARG A 81 13.53 5.24 20.80
CA ARG A 81 12.61 6.08 21.57
C ARG A 81 11.66 5.31 22.49
N GLY A 82 11.66 3.98 22.41
CA GLY A 82 10.74 3.14 23.19
C GLY A 82 9.28 3.30 22.79
N PHE A 83 9.00 3.72 21.55
CA PHE A 83 7.63 3.88 21.06
C PHE A 83 6.93 2.54 20.85
N ALA A 84 5.62 2.52 21.05
CA ALA A 84 4.78 1.38 20.74
C ALA A 84 4.42 1.39 19.25
N THR A 85 4.10 0.23 18.69
CA THR A 85 3.63 0.08 17.30
C THR A 85 2.29 -0.60 17.27
N ALA A 86 1.42 -0.18 16.37
CA ALA A 86 0.13 -0.82 16.12
C ALA A 86 -0.18 -0.84 14.63
N THR A 87 -0.97 -1.82 14.21
CA THR A 87 -1.59 -1.83 12.88
C THR A 87 -3.09 -1.63 13.06
N PRO A 88 -3.68 -0.56 12.49
CA PRO A 88 -5.09 -0.22 12.66
C PRO A 88 -6.06 -1.33 12.21
N PRO A 89 -7.34 -1.32 12.66
CA PRO A 89 -8.29 -2.38 12.34
C PRO A 89 -8.51 -2.51 10.83
N GLY A 90 -8.57 -3.74 10.33
CA GLY A 90 -8.77 -4.04 8.92
C GLY A 90 -7.66 -3.60 7.96
N THR A 91 -6.53 -3.07 8.46
CA THR A 91 -5.39 -2.63 7.64
C THR A 91 -4.28 -3.68 7.57
N LEU A 92 -3.19 -3.40 6.83
CA LEU A 92 -2.01 -4.27 6.83
C LEU A 92 -0.71 -3.51 7.09
N CYS A 93 0.28 -4.27 7.53
CA CYS A 93 1.66 -3.84 7.56
C CYS A 93 2.54 -5.01 7.10
N ALA A 94 3.06 -4.91 5.88
CA ALA A 94 3.76 -5.99 5.20
C ALA A 94 5.20 -5.61 4.83
N SER A 95 6.06 -6.61 4.61
CA SER A 95 7.42 -6.42 4.13
C SER A 95 8.23 -5.47 5.03
N ALA A 96 8.86 -4.43 4.48
CA ALA A 96 9.59 -3.41 5.24
C ALA A 96 8.75 -2.75 6.36
N CYS A 97 7.44 -2.59 6.19
CA CYS A 97 6.56 -2.10 7.26
C CYS A 97 6.53 -3.09 8.44
N ALA A 98 6.39 -4.39 8.16
CA ALA A 98 6.34 -5.40 9.22
C ALA A 98 7.66 -5.44 10.03
N LEU A 99 8.80 -5.15 9.39
CA LEU A 99 10.09 -4.96 10.06
C LEU A 99 10.09 -3.73 10.98
N THR A 100 9.42 -2.65 10.58
CA THR A 100 9.18 -1.47 11.40
C THR A 100 8.30 -1.80 12.61
N TRP A 101 7.22 -2.55 12.42
CA TRP A 101 6.31 -2.97 13.49
C TRP A 101 7.02 -3.82 14.55
N LEU A 102 7.95 -4.70 14.15
CA LEU A 102 8.75 -5.48 15.10
C LEU A 102 9.61 -4.60 16.03
N ALA A 103 9.86 -3.35 15.69
CA ALA A 103 10.68 -2.45 16.48
C ALA A 103 9.97 -1.88 17.72
N GLY A 104 8.63 -1.99 17.81
CA GLY A 104 7.86 -1.48 18.95
C GLY A 104 8.33 -2.04 20.29
N SER A 105 8.36 -1.18 21.31
CA SER A 105 8.56 -1.57 22.71
C SER A 105 7.40 -2.43 23.21
N GLN A 106 6.18 -2.02 22.84
CA GLN A 106 4.95 -2.79 22.84
C GLN A 106 4.44 -2.87 21.40
N ARG A 107 3.82 -3.99 21.07
CA ARG A 107 3.31 -4.25 19.72
C ARG A 107 1.86 -4.65 19.83
N PHE A 108 1.00 -3.89 19.17
CA PHE A 108 -0.43 -4.14 19.14
C PHE A 108 -0.86 -4.62 17.77
N LEU A 109 -1.83 -5.52 17.76
CA LEU A 109 -2.51 -5.97 16.56
C LEU A 109 -4.01 -5.83 16.79
N GLN A 110 -4.66 -4.96 16.02
CA GLN A 110 -6.10 -4.71 16.14
C GLN A 110 -6.91 -5.72 15.30
N PRO A 111 -8.24 -5.82 15.49
CA PRO A 111 -9.07 -6.78 14.79
C PRO A 111 -8.96 -6.64 13.26
N GLU A 112 -9.03 -7.76 12.55
CA GLU A 112 -8.93 -7.87 11.09
C GLU A 112 -7.64 -7.29 10.46
N SER A 113 -6.66 -6.87 11.27
CA SER A 113 -5.39 -6.34 10.79
C SER A 113 -4.37 -7.45 10.49
N ASN A 114 -3.45 -7.20 9.56
CA ASN A 114 -2.53 -8.24 9.07
C ASN A 114 -1.07 -7.79 9.10
N ILE A 115 -0.20 -8.63 9.66
CA ILE A 115 1.26 -8.49 9.56
C ILE A 115 1.82 -9.56 8.63
N GLY A 116 2.58 -9.15 7.62
CA GLY A 116 3.09 -10.04 6.59
C GLY A 116 4.60 -9.92 6.38
N PHE A 117 5.29 -11.05 6.35
CA PHE A 117 6.74 -11.10 6.14
C PHE A 117 7.12 -11.87 4.87
N HIS A 118 8.25 -11.50 4.26
CA HIS A 118 8.91 -12.26 3.20
C HIS A 118 10.39 -11.87 3.12
N ALA A 119 11.18 -12.66 2.40
CA ALA A 119 12.60 -12.40 2.18
C ALA A 119 12.81 -11.09 1.41
N ALA A 120 13.80 -10.30 1.82
CA ALA A 120 14.22 -9.12 1.07
C ALA A 120 14.73 -9.52 -0.31
N TYR A 121 14.35 -8.75 -1.32
CA TYR A 121 14.64 -9.06 -2.71
C TYR A 121 15.06 -7.80 -3.48
N ARG A 122 15.61 -8.05 -4.65
CA ARG A 122 15.87 -7.05 -5.69
C ARG A 122 15.10 -7.45 -6.94
N VAL A 123 14.72 -6.48 -7.73
CA VAL A 123 14.14 -6.74 -9.05
C VAL A 123 15.29 -6.85 -10.05
N VAL A 124 15.42 -8.01 -10.69
CA VAL A 124 16.39 -8.27 -11.76
C VAL A 124 15.59 -8.73 -12.98
N ASP A 125 15.72 -8.02 -14.10
CA ASP A 125 14.98 -8.29 -15.33
C ASP A 125 13.46 -8.40 -15.13
N GLY A 126 12.90 -7.52 -14.30
CA GLY A 126 11.46 -7.49 -13.98
C GLY A 126 10.97 -8.62 -13.08
N LYS A 127 11.86 -9.46 -12.54
CA LYS A 127 11.53 -10.54 -11.61
C LYS A 127 12.12 -10.29 -10.24
N ALA A 128 11.36 -10.63 -9.21
CA ALA A 128 11.87 -10.61 -7.85
C ALA A 128 12.92 -11.72 -7.68
N SER A 129 14.07 -11.36 -7.13
CA SER A 129 15.17 -12.26 -6.83
C SER A 129 15.67 -11.96 -5.44
N GLU A 130 15.66 -12.98 -4.58
CA GLU A 130 16.12 -12.84 -3.20
C GLU A 130 17.53 -12.23 -3.14
N SER A 131 17.75 -11.31 -2.20
CA SER A 131 19.03 -10.67 -1.97
C SER A 131 19.65 -11.18 -0.67
N GLY A 132 20.65 -12.05 -0.78
CA GLY A 132 21.36 -12.58 0.40
C GLY A 132 21.97 -11.49 1.28
N VAL A 133 22.53 -10.44 0.69
CA VAL A 133 23.06 -9.28 1.45
C VAL A 133 21.94 -8.54 2.18
N ALA A 134 20.80 -8.31 1.52
CA ALA A 134 19.68 -7.63 2.15
C ALA A 134 19.07 -8.45 3.30
N ASN A 135 18.91 -9.76 3.13
CA ASN A 135 18.43 -10.65 4.19
C ASN A 135 19.44 -10.78 5.34
N ALA A 136 20.75 -10.72 5.08
CA ALA A 136 21.75 -10.65 6.13
C ALA A 136 21.59 -9.37 6.98
N LEU A 137 21.30 -8.22 6.36
CA LEU A 137 21.01 -6.97 7.06
C LEU A 137 19.70 -7.05 7.85
N VAL A 138 18.66 -7.67 7.29
CA VAL A 138 17.40 -7.94 8.01
C VAL A 138 17.68 -8.80 9.24
N GLY A 139 18.39 -9.91 9.09
CA GLY A 139 18.75 -10.78 10.22
C GLY A 139 19.53 -10.04 11.31
N ALA A 140 20.52 -9.23 10.92
CA ALA A 140 21.28 -8.40 11.87
C ALA A 140 20.39 -7.40 12.62
N TYR A 141 19.47 -6.73 11.92
CA TYR A 141 18.50 -5.82 12.52
C TYR A 141 17.54 -6.54 13.48
N LEU A 142 16.97 -7.68 13.08
CA LEU A 142 16.06 -8.45 13.93
C LEU A 142 16.76 -9.00 15.18
N ASN A 143 18.02 -9.41 15.05
CA ASN A 143 18.84 -9.80 16.19
C ASN A 143 19.09 -8.63 17.16
N GLN A 144 19.29 -7.40 16.66
CA GLN A 144 19.40 -6.20 17.50
C GLN A 144 18.10 -5.86 18.23
N LEU A 145 16.95 -6.25 17.67
CA LEU A 145 15.65 -6.17 18.35
C LEU A 145 15.43 -7.29 19.37
N GLY A 146 16.36 -8.24 19.50
CA GLY A 146 16.28 -9.36 20.44
C GLY A 146 15.35 -10.50 20.00
N LEU A 147 15.06 -10.62 18.71
CA LEU A 147 14.28 -11.76 18.20
C LEU A 147 15.11 -13.05 18.22
N SER A 148 14.44 -14.17 18.49
CA SER A 148 15.05 -15.50 18.43
C SER A 148 15.42 -15.90 17.00
N GLU A 149 16.35 -16.83 16.84
CA GLU A 149 16.71 -17.39 15.52
C GLU A 149 15.49 -17.97 14.79
N THR A 150 14.57 -18.62 15.52
CA THR A 150 13.31 -19.14 14.97
C THR A 150 12.43 -18.03 14.42
N ALA A 151 12.31 -16.91 15.13
CA ALA A 151 11.55 -15.75 14.68
C ALA A 151 12.21 -15.10 13.45
N ILE A 152 13.53 -14.95 13.47
CA ILE A 152 14.32 -14.41 12.35
C ILE A 152 14.10 -15.27 11.10
N ALA A 153 14.25 -16.59 11.23
CA ALA A 153 14.04 -17.53 10.15
C ALA A 153 12.61 -17.43 9.59
N TYR A 154 11.59 -17.34 10.45
CA TYR A 154 10.21 -17.17 10.01
C TYR A 154 10.01 -15.89 9.20
N VAL A 155 10.49 -14.75 9.73
CA VAL A 155 10.36 -13.42 9.07
C VAL A 155 11.00 -13.42 7.68
N THR A 156 12.11 -14.14 7.48
CA THR A 156 12.81 -14.16 6.20
C THR A 156 12.49 -15.38 5.33
N SER A 157 11.53 -16.23 5.70
CA SER A 157 11.33 -17.54 5.05
C SER A 157 10.47 -17.53 3.79
N ALA A 158 9.45 -16.65 3.72
CA ALA A 158 8.57 -16.64 2.55
C ALA A 158 9.33 -16.08 1.33
N PRO A 159 9.14 -16.68 0.14
CA PRO A 159 9.77 -16.18 -1.08
C PRO A 159 9.24 -14.79 -1.44
N PRO A 160 9.96 -14.01 -2.27
CA PRO A 160 9.56 -12.65 -2.65
C PRO A 160 8.13 -12.51 -3.21
N GLU A 161 7.63 -13.54 -3.90
CA GLU A 161 6.29 -13.57 -4.47
C GLU A 161 5.19 -13.87 -3.43
N GLY A 162 5.57 -14.50 -2.32
CA GLY A 162 4.70 -14.93 -1.24
C GLY A 162 4.70 -13.99 -0.04
N ILE A 163 3.81 -14.26 0.92
CA ILE A 163 3.81 -13.61 2.23
C ILE A 163 3.53 -14.66 3.30
N ALA A 164 4.37 -14.68 4.33
CA ALA A 164 4.12 -15.37 5.59
C ALA A 164 3.31 -14.44 6.51
N TRP A 165 2.00 -14.66 6.57
CA TRP A 165 1.10 -13.92 7.44
C TRP A 165 1.21 -14.38 8.89
N LEU A 166 1.43 -13.42 9.80
CA LEU A 166 1.55 -13.67 11.23
C LEU A 166 0.17 -13.94 11.84
N THR A 167 -0.17 -15.22 11.97
CA THR A 167 -1.33 -15.65 12.76
C THR A 167 -0.97 -15.75 14.24
N ALA A 168 -1.97 -15.72 15.13
CA ALA A 168 -1.76 -15.92 16.57
C ALA A 168 -1.00 -17.22 16.88
N ALA A 169 -1.39 -18.33 16.25
CA ALA A 169 -0.72 -19.62 16.39
C ALA A 169 0.74 -19.55 15.91
N LYS A 170 0.98 -18.86 14.79
CA LYS A 170 2.34 -18.70 14.25
C LYS A 170 3.20 -17.86 15.18
N ALA A 171 2.71 -16.70 15.62
CA ALA A 171 3.37 -15.81 16.55
C ALA A 171 3.82 -16.52 17.83
N GLN A 172 2.92 -17.31 18.43
CA GLN A 172 3.24 -18.16 19.58
C GLN A 172 4.35 -19.18 19.26
N SER A 173 4.25 -19.88 18.14
CA SER A 173 5.20 -20.93 17.75
C SER A 173 6.62 -20.41 17.46
N VAL A 174 6.75 -19.17 16.99
CA VAL A 174 8.05 -18.57 16.63
C VAL A 174 8.57 -17.58 17.68
N GLY A 175 7.78 -17.28 18.72
CA GLY A 175 8.17 -16.38 19.80
C GLY A 175 8.09 -14.88 19.44
N ILE A 176 7.19 -14.50 18.53
CA ILE A 176 6.88 -13.08 18.28
C ILE A 176 5.71 -12.71 19.17
N THR A 177 5.95 -11.85 20.15
CA THR A 177 4.91 -11.36 21.08
C THR A 177 4.25 -10.09 20.56
N TYR A 178 2.95 -9.99 20.83
CA TYR A 178 2.12 -8.80 20.63
C TYR A 178 0.89 -8.89 21.54
N ASP A 179 0.27 -7.74 21.80
CA ASP A 179 -1.01 -7.62 22.50
C ASP A 179 -2.13 -7.49 21.46
N ALA A 180 -3.08 -8.43 21.49
CA ALA A 180 -4.32 -8.30 20.73
C ALA A 180 -5.23 -7.30 21.46
N ILE A 181 -5.70 -6.27 20.76
CA ILE A 181 -6.70 -5.35 21.31
C ILE A 181 -8.04 -5.80 20.75
N ASP A 182 -8.84 -6.49 21.56
CA ASP A 182 -10.25 -6.75 21.24
C ASP A 182 -11.08 -5.52 21.66
N GLU A 183 -11.94 -5.02 20.77
CA GLU A 183 -12.81 -3.86 21.08
C GLU A 183 -13.95 -4.26 22.01
N ASP A 184 -13.69 -4.35 23.31
CA ASP A 184 -14.71 -4.29 24.38
C ASP A 184 -14.83 -2.87 25.00
N GLY A 185 -14.37 -1.84 24.27
CA GLY A 185 -14.52 -0.42 24.61
C GLY A 185 -15.77 0.20 23.98
N PRO A 186 -16.36 1.27 24.56
CA PRO A 186 -17.62 1.83 24.10
C PRO A 186 -17.54 2.34 22.66
N ASP A 187 -18.55 1.94 21.88
CA ASP A 187 -18.78 2.17 20.46
C ASP A 187 -18.51 3.63 20.00
N PRO A 188 -17.45 3.88 19.21
CA PRO A 188 -17.18 5.19 18.62
C PRO A 188 -18.09 5.52 17.41
N ALA A 189 -19.12 4.71 17.11
CA ALA A 189 -20.13 5.04 16.10
C ALA A 189 -21.04 6.21 16.47
N SER A 190 -20.85 6.84 17.63
CA SER A 190 -21.48 8.09 18.01
C SER A 190 -20.43 9.13 18.33
N GLU A 191 -19.88 9.79 17.30
CA GLU A 191 -19.69 11.26 17.21
C GLU A 191 -18.87 11.63 15.95
N ALA A 192 -19.58 12.12 14.94
CA ALA A 192 -19.16 13.10 13.93
C ALA A 192 -17.95 12.81 13.00
N GLY A 193 -18.27 12.44 11.75
CA GLY A 193 -17.84 13.25 10.59
C GLY A 193 -16.44 13.03 10.01
N LYS A 194 -15.93 11.79 9.99
CA LYS A 194 -14.77 11.43 9.14
C LYS A 194 -15.25 10.51 8.01
N THR A 195 -14.94 10.88 6.78
CA THR A 195 -15.13 10.06 5.56
C THR A 195 -14.69 8.62 5.83
N PHE A 196 -15.61 7.66 5.60
CA PHE A 196 -15.43 6.28 6.02
C PHE A 196 -14.32 5.54 5.23
N PRO A 197 -13.76 4.45 5.82
CA PRO A 197 -12.58 3.71 5.35
C PRO A 197 -12.77 2.99 4.01
N HIS A 198 -13.98 2.89 3.48
CA HIS A 198 -14.31 2.21 2.24
C HIS A 198 -14.85 3.20 1.21
N ASP A 199 -14.07 3.48 0.16
CA ASP A 199 -14.42 4.41 -0.92
C ASP A 199 -14.41 3.72 -2.30
N PRO A 200 -15.48 2.99 -2.65
CA PRO A 200 -15.63 2.38 -3.97
C PRO A 200 -15.53 3.39 -5.11
N MET A 201 -16.15 4.57 -4.95
CA MET A 201 -16.19 5.57 -6.01
C MET A 201 -14.81 6.16 -6.27
N GLY A 202 -14.08 6.52 -5.21
CA GLY A 202 -12.72 7.04 -5.32
C GLY A 202 -11.76 6.01 -5.89
N ALA A 203 -11.79 4.77 -5.39
CA ALA A 203 -10.94 3.69 -5.91
C ALA A 203 -11.17 3.42 -7.39
N VAL A 204 -12.43 3.34 -7.82
CA VAL A 204 -12.78 3.11 -9.23
C VAL A 204 -12.42 4.32 -10.10
N THR A 205 -12.64 5.53 -9.60
CA THR A 205 -12.26 6.75 -10.34
C THR A 205 -10.75 6.84 -10.51
N ALA A 206 -9.97 6.56 -9.46
CA ALA A 206 -8.51 6.52 -9.52
C ALA A 206 -8.02 5.45 -10.50
N PHE A 207 -8.62 4.25 -10.47
CA PHE A 207 -8.28 3.16 -11.39
C PHE A 207 -8.49 3.57 -12.84
N TYR A 208 -9.67 4.11 -13.19
CA TYR A 208 -9.94 4.58 -14.56
C TYR A 208 -9.10 5.79 -14.97
N SER A 209 -8.68 6.62 -14.02
CA SER A 209 -7.76 7.73 -14.27
C SER A 209 -6.35 7.21 -14.62
N ALA A 210 -5.88 6.16 -13.93
CA ALA A 210 -4.63 5.50 -14.25
C ALA A 210 -4.69 4.82 -15.63
N LEU A 211 -5.80 4.16 -15.97
CA LEU A 211 -6.02 3.63 -17.33
C LEU A 211 -5.99 4.73 -18.39
N ALA A 212 -6.63 5.88 -18.14
CA ALA A 212 -6.63 7.03 -19.05
C ALA A 212 -5.21 7.59 -19.29
N ALA A 213 -4.35 7.52 -18.28
CA ALA A 213 -2.95 7.92 -18.36
C ALA A 213 -2.03 6.84 -18.95
N ALA A 214 -2.55 5.66 -19.27
CA ALA A 214 -1.78 4.46 -19.60
C ALA A 214 -0.73 4.08 -18.53
N ASP A 215 -1.03 4.39 -17.27
CA ASP A 215 -0.21 4.07 -16.10
C ASP A 215 -0.59 2.68 -15.59
N GLY A 216 0.17 1.69 -16.07
CA GLY A 216 -0.03 0.28 -15.75
C GLY A 216 0.24 -0.04 -14.28
N GLU A 217 1.28 0.56 -13.70
CA GLU A 217 1.67 0.32 -12.31
C GLU A 217 0.58 0.82 -11.34
N THR A 218 0.14 2.07 -11.48
CA THR A 218 -0.91 2.65 -10.62
C THR A 218 -2.24 1.93 -10.80
N ALA A 219 -2.62 1.60 -12.04
CA ALA A 219 -3.85 0.87 -12.30
C ALA A 219 -3.82 -0.53 -11.67
N SER A 220 -2.74 -1.30 -11.85
CA SER A 220 -2.59 -2.63 -11.26
C SER A 220 -2.59 -2.58 -9.72
N ALA A 221 -1.95 -1.56 -9.12
CA ALA A 221 -1.92 -1.37 -7.66
C ALA A 221 -3.31 -1.16 -7.02
N LEU A 222 -4.30 -0.71 -7.79
CA LEU A 222 -5.69 -0.52 -7.35
C LEU A 222 -6.58 -1.76 -7.53
N VAL A 223 -6.01 -2.87 -8.03
CA VAL A 223 -6.71 -4.15 -8.22
C VAL A 223 -6.34 -5.10 -7.07
N VAL A 224 -7.20 -6.07 -6.75
CA VAL A 224 -6.89 -7.14 -5.80
C VAL A 224 -5.63 -7.92 -6.22
N ARG A 225 -4.79 -8.28 -5.25
CA ARG A 225 -3.43 -8.82 -5.47
C ARG A 225 -3.42 -10.06 -6.37
N GLU A 226 -4.41 -10.93 -6.24
CA GLU A 226 -4.52 -12.19 -6.97
C GLU A 226 -4.69 -11.98 -8.49
N LYS A 227 -5.08 -10.78 -8.91
CA LYS A 227 -5.29 -10.42 -10.32
C LYS A 227 -4.21 -9.53 -10.91
N ARG A 228 -3.35 -8.93 -10.07
CA ARG A 228 -2.25 -8.07 -10.52
C ARG A 228 -1.27 -8.85 -11.39
N GLY A 229 -0.65 -8.18 -12.35
CA GLY A 229 0.34 -8.79 -13.23
C GLY A 229 -0.20 -9.83 -14.21
N GLN A 230 -1.52 -10.06 -14.26
CA GLN A 230 -2.16 -11.11 -15.07
C GLN A 230 -3.18 -10.54 -16.05
N GLY A 231 -3.13 -11.03 -17.30
CA GLY A 231 -4.12 -10.71 -18.35
C GLY A 231 -4.33 -9.20 -18.52
N PRO A 232 -5.58 -8.70 -18.43
CA PRO A 232 -5.89 -7.27 -18.62
C PRO A 232 -5.44 -6.39 -17.44
N PHE A 233 -5.03 -6.97 -16.32
CA PHE A 233 -4.51 -6.25 -15.15
C PHE A 233 -2.98 -6.33 -15.03
N ASN A 234 -2.30 -6.84 -16.06
CA ASN A 234 -0.85 -6.75 -16.15
C ASN A 234 -0.44 -5.32 -16.52
N GLU A 235 0.58 -4.80 -15.84
CA GLU A 235 1.06 -3.42 -15.96
C GLU A 235 1.48 -3.09 -17.40
N ALA A 236 2.27 -3.97 -18.02
CA ALA A 236 2.72 -3.80 -19.40
C ALA A 236 1.57 -3.92 -20.41
N SER A 237 0.62 -4.84 -20.17
CA SER A 237 -0.58 -4.96 -21.00
C SER A 237 -1.45 -3.70 -20.94
N ILE A 238 -1.65 -3.13 -19.74
CA ILE A 238 -2.40 -1.88 -19.55
C ILE A 238 -1.68 -0.75 -20.29
N HIS A 239 -0.39 -0.57 -20.05
CA HIS A 239 0.39 0.48 -20.68
C HIS A 239 0.34 0.39 -22.21
N ALA A 240 0.57 -0.81 -22.76
CA ALA A 240 0.55 -1.03 -24.20
C ALA A 240 -0.85 -0.80 -24.82
N PHE A 241 -1.91 -1.29 -24.19
CA PHE A 241 -3.26 -1.19 -24.73
C PHE A 241 -3.80 0.25 -24.68
N TYR A 242 -3.74 0.89 -23.51
CA TYR A 242 -4.27 2.24 -23.33
C TYR A 242 -3.36 3.32 -23.93
N GLY A 243 -2.04 3.10 -23.95
CA GLY A 243 -1.08 4.01 -24.57
C GLY A 243 -1.10 4.02 -26.10
N ALA A 244 -1.58 2.95 -26.74
CA ALA A 244 -1.73 2.88 -28.19
C ALA A 244 -2.99 3.61 -28.73
N MET A 245 -3.88 4.10 -27.86
CA MET A 245 -5.13 4.73 -28.28
C MET A 245 -4.89 6.05 -29.02
N SER A 246 -5.59 6.26 -30.14
CA SER A 246 -5.52 7.52 -30.89
C SER A 246 -6.23 8.67 -30.15
N GLN A 247 -7.22 8.35 -29.31
CA GLN A 247 -7.74 9.25 -28.27
C GLN A 247 -7.78 8.49 -26.95
N PRO A 248 -7.12 8.98 -25.89
CA PRO A 248 -7.07 8.32 -24.59
C PRO A 248 -8.46 8.06 -24.01
N LEU A 249 -8.53 7.08 -23.12
CA LEU A 249 -9.73 6.82 -22.34
C LEU A 249 -10.12 8.08 -21.56
N LYS A 250 -11.40 8.43 -21.64
CA LYS A 250 -12.02 9.48 -20.86
C LYS A 250 -13.20 8.91 -20.11
N LEU A 251 -13.14 8.99 -18.79
CA LEU A 251 -14.27 8.70 -17.91
C LEU A 251 -15.34 9.79 -18.12
N THR A 252 -16.55 9.39 -18.48
CA THR A 252 -17.68 10.31 -18.74
C THR A 252 -18.74 10.28 -17.65
N GLY A 253 -18.73 9.26 -16.78
CA GLY A 253 -19.57 9.22 -15.60
C GLY A 253 -19.23 8.08 -14.67
N THR A 254 -19.52 8.27 -13.38
CA THR A 254 -19.38 7.29 -12.31
C THR A 254 -20.61 7.36 -11.42
N ALA A 255 -21.21 6.21 -11.10
CA ALA A 255 -22.38 6.14 -10.24
C ALA A 255 -22.29 4.92 -9.32
N LEU A 256 -22.37 5.13 -8.02
CA LEU A 256 -22.48 4.06 -7.05
C LEU A 256 -23.82 3.32 -7.24
N ARG A 257 -23.78 1.99 -7.32
CA ARG A 257 -24.96 1.11 -7.53
C ARG A 257 -25.33 0.33 -6.28
N SER A 258 -24.32 -0.03 -5.48
CA SER A 258 -24.42 -0.69 -4.18
C SER A 258 -23.21 -0.26 -3.33
N ASN A 259 -23.05 -0.81 -2.12
CA ASN A 259 -21.89 -0.51 -1.28
C ASN A 259 -20.54 -0.92 -1.90
N ASP A 260 -20.53 -1.80 -2.91
CA ASP A 260 -19.31 -2.33 -3.54
C ASP A 260 -19.36 -2.31 -5.08
N ASP A 261 -20.46 -1.89 -5.69
CA ASP A 261 -20.59 -1.82 -7.14
C ASP A 261 -20.62 -0.38 -7.62
N VAL A 262 -19.69 -0.03 -8.50
CA VAL A 262 -19.65 1.27 -9.19
C VAL A 262 -19.91 1.05 -10.67
N ARG A 263 -20.91 1.75 -11.22
CA ARG A 263 -21.10 1.85 -12.66
C ARG A 263 -20.26 2.97 -13.21
N VAL A 264 -19.51 2.69 -14.26
CA VAL A 264 -18.74 3.68 -15.00
C VAL A 264 -19.21 3.77 -16.45
N SER A 265 -19.09 4.97 -17.00
CA SER A 265 -19.25 5.25 -18.42
C SER A 265 -17.95 5.90 -18.91
N TYR A 266 -17.47 5.49 -20.08
CA TYR A 266 -16.22 5.98 -20.63
C TYR A 266 -16.26 6.02 -22.16
N GLN A 267 -15.34 6.77 -22.75
CA GLN A 267 -15.15 6.82 -24.19
C GLN A 267 -13.66 6.80 -24.55
N TYR A 268 -13.32 6.25 -25.70
CA TYR A 268 -11.96 6.30 -26.26
C TYR A 268 -11.99 6.07 -27.77
N VAL A 269 -10.84 6.26 -28.44
CA VAL A 269 -10.66 5.86 -29.83
C VAL A 269 -9.42 4.98 -29.93
N THR A 270 -9.59 3.77 -30.45
CA THR A 270 -8.51 2.81 -30.64
C THR A 270 -7.49 3.29 -31.68
N SER A 271 -6.36 2.61 -31.77
CA SER A 271 -5.30 2.90 -32.76
C SER A 271 -5.78 2.80 -34.22
N ASP A 272 -6.74 1.92 -34.49
CA ASP A 272 -7.39 1.74 -35.80
C ASP A 272 -8.50 2.78 -36.10
N GLY A 273 -8.73 3.74 -35.20
CA GLY A 273 -9.71 4.82 -35.38
C GLY A 273 -11.15 4.47 -34.98
N ARG A 274 -11.42 3.25 -34.48
CA ARG A 274 -12.75 2.87 -33.99
C ARG A 274 -13.07 3.60 -32.68
N ARG A 275 -14.24 4.24 -32.66
CA ARG A 275 -14.77 4.97 -31.50
C ARG A 275 -15.49 4.00 -30.58
N CYS A 276 -15.18 4.08 -29.30
CA CYS A 276 -15.90 3.38 -28.25
C CYS A 276 -16.62 4.38 -27.33
N GLN A 277 -17.86 4.06 -27.00
CA GLN A 277 -18.59 4.59 -25.86
C GLN A 277 -19.10 3.40 -25.06
N GLY A 278 -18.44 3.11 -23.95
CA GLY A 278 -18.64 1.89 -23.18
C GLY A 278 -19.10 2.17 -21.75
N ARG A 279 -19.65 1.14 -21.13
CA ARG A 279 -20.00 1.09 -19.71
C ARG A 279 -19.51 -0.19 -19.08
N ALA A 280 -19.19 -0.12 -17.80
CA ALA A 280 -18.84 -1.29 -17.02
C ALA A 280 -19.42 -1.20 -15.60
N ASP A 281 -19.70 -2.36 -15.03
CA ASP A 281 -19.86 -2.51 -13.58
C ASP A 281 -18.53 -2.94 -12.98
N VAL A 282 -18.09 -2.19 -11.97
CA VAL A 282 -16.84 -2.41 -11.27
C VAL A 282 -17.18 -2.79 -9.84
N GLN A 283 -16.89 -4.05 -9.51
CA GLN A 283 -16.96 -4.56 -8.15
C GLN A 283 -15.68 -4.18 -7.43
N THR A 284 -15.84 -3.59 -6.26
CA THR A 284 -14.77 -3.34 -5.31
C THR A 284 -14.85 -4.29 -4.14
N THR A 285 -13.80 -4.35 -3.35
CA THR A 285 -13.78 -5.01 -2.05
C THR A 285 -12.90 -4.19 -1.12
N TYR A 286 -13.30 -4.09 0.15
CA TYR A 286 -12.45 -3.51 1.17
C TYR A 286 -11.58 -4.61 1.77
N VAL A 287 -10.29 -4.59 1.43
CA VAL A 287 -9.31 -5.52 1.97
C VAL A 287 -8.06 -4.76 2.34
N PHE A 288 -7.51 -5.07 3.52
CA PHE A 288 -6.25 -4.50 3.98
C PHE A 288 -6.20 -2.97 4.01
N GLY A 289 -7.28 -2.32 4.44
CA GLY A 289 -7.30 -0.87 4.61
C GLY A 289 -7.51 -0.08 3.31
N LYS A 290 -7.76 -0.77 2.20
CA LYS A 290 -7.95 -0.17 0.87
C LYS A 290 -9.19 -0.73 0.21
N THR A 291 -9.89 0.13 -0.51
CA THR A 291 -10.91 -0.30 -1.47
C THR A 291 -10.23 -0.65 -2.78
N LEU A 292 -10.28 -1.91 -3.19
CA LEU A 292 -9.61 -2.43 -4.39
C LEU A 292 -10.63 -2.93 -5.40
N VAL A 293 -10.32 -2.78 -6.70
CA VAL A 293 -11.10 -3.36 -7.79
C VAL A 293 -10.94 -4.88 -7.77
N SER A 294 -12.03 -5.59 -7.52
CA SER A 294 -12.05 -7.05 -7.45
C SER A 294 -12.50 -7.67 -8.77
N ARG A 295 -13.40 -7.01 -9.52
CA ARG A 295 -13.90 -7.49 -10.81
C ARG A 295 -14.44 -6.34 -11.65
N ILE A 296 -14.25 -6.43 -12.97
CA ILE A 296 -14.84 -5.52 -13.94
C ILE A 296 -15.68 -6.35 -14.90
N LYS A 297 -16.91 -5.89 -15.15
CA LYS A 297 -17.83 -6.47 -16.13
C LYS A 297 -18.23 -5.40 -17.13
N ALA A 298 -17.68 -5.47 -18.34
CA ALA A 298 -18.14 -4.65 -19.45
C ALA A 298 -19.62 -4.96 -19.76
N LEU A 299 -20.41 -3.91 -19.98
CA LEU A 299 -21.85 -4.01 -20.26
C LEU A 299 -22.17 -3.84 -21.74
N ASP A 300 -21.24 -3.26 -22.48
CA ASP A 300 -21.39 -2.88 -23.88
C ASP A 300 -20.25 -3.50 -24.69
N GLY A 301 -20.36 -3.52 -26.03
CA GLY A 301 -19.40 -4.16 -26.95
C GLY A 301 -18.06 -3.41 -27.15
N CYS A 302 -17.69 -2.61 -26.16
CA CYS A 302 -16.33 -2.15 -25.94
C CYS A 302 -15.70 -3.02 -24.86
#